data_AF-A0AAD8CI96-F1
#
_entry.id   AF-A0AAD8CI96-F1
#
_cell.length_a   1.000
_cell.length_b   1.000
_cell.length_c   1.000
_cell.angle_alpha   90.00
_cell.angle_beta   90.00
_cell.angle_gamma   90.00
#
_symmetry.space_group_name_H-M   'P 1'
#
loop_
_entity.id
_entity.type
_entity.pdbx_description
1 polymer ?
#
loop_
_entity_poly.entity_id
_entity_poly.type
_entity_poly.pdbx_seq_one_letter_code
_entity_poly.pdbx_strand_id
1 'polypeptide(L)'
;MEKLVLLMLLLAGICAVASGHFRKYHFVKDEKSWFDAQSYCREKHTDLATIESQEETEKLNISAGFTDAWIGLYYDKENWQWSSGDNVSYYNWTSSLNCTSVDSKGEWVDSDCHDNKHFMCYNETRESYILIDQLKTWYEAQQYCRTNYTDLVSIKNNDEDKKIKEKANGNPVWIGLFNNPWKWSHKGEYSSFHNWNKGEPNIVGNNICVEMYGKTDKERGKWNDAGCHFPSPFFCYNESCTDASCTKYHFVKTDMNWYAAQTHCRDKYTDLATVHSQEEVKQLLDILNISANAWIGMYRDGNENWQWSNGDEVTYNTRRVKLFCATVNPDGDWTDSVCHDKKHFMCYDSHKETSERYILIEQLKTWYEAEKYCREYHTDLVSVKNEDENKKIKEKANGTAVWIGLFNNPWKWSDGGDNYTPQNWSENQPDNYEDKEKCVMIQNISNELTLKDDP
;
A
#
# COMPACT_ATOMS: atom_id res chain seq x y z
N MET A 1 12.33 6.65 52.26
CA MET A 1 11.23 6.44 51.30
C MET A 1 11.11 7.58 50.29
N GLU A 2 11.43 8.83 50.63
CA GLU A 2 11.31 9.97 49.69
C GLU A 2 12.34 10.00 48.55
N LYS A 3 13.54 9.41 48.71
CA LYS A 3 14.52 9.32 47.61
C LYS A 3 14.23 8.22 46.58
N LEU A 4 13.40 7.23 46.91
CA LEU A 4 13.01 6.17 45.95
C LEU A 4 11.85 6.62 45.05
N VAL A 5 10.96 7.48 45.55
CA VAL A 5 9.82 8.01 44.78
C VAL A 5 10.29 9.00 43.70
N LEU A 6 11.35 9.77 43.96
CA LEU A 6 11.92 10.71 43.00
C LEU A 6 12.62 10.01 41.81
N LEU A 7 13.17 8.81 42.01
CA LEU A 7 13.81 8.03 40.95
C LEU A 7 12.80 7.30 40.05
N MET A 8 11.63 6.93 40.60
CA MET A 8 10.55 6.32 39.81
C MET A 8 9.74 7.33 39.00
N LEU A 9 9.73 8.61 39.38
CA LEU A 9 9.09 9.69 38.59
C LEU A 9 9.94 10.20 37.42
N LEU A 10 11.24 9.88 37.38
CA LEU A 10 12.12 10.19 36.24
C LEU A 10 12.07 9.12 35.12
N LEU A 11 11.34 8.01 35.31
CA LEU A 11 11.19 6.92 34.34
C LEU A 11 9.82 6.94 33.61
N ALA A 12 8.95 7.91 33.89
CA ALA A 12 7.63 8.05 33.24
C ALA A 12 7.58 9.17 32.18
N GLY A 13 8.73 9.76 31.83
CA GLY A 13 8.84 10.79 30.79
C GLY A 13 9.65 10.28 29.61
N ILE A 14 9.03 10.28 28.43
CA ILE A 14 9.59 9.91 27.11
C ILE A 14 9.59 8.40 26.80
N CYS A 15 8.39 7.85 26.67
CA CYS A 15 8.11 6.90 25.59
C CYS A 15 7.02 7.50 24.69
N ALA A 16 7.36 8.61 24.02
CA ALA A 16 6.78 8.80 22.71
C ALA A 16 7.51 7.79 21.83
N VAL A 17 6.88 6.63 21.62
CA VAL A 17 7.27 5.74 20.52
C VAL A 17 7.06 6.62 19.28
N ALA A 18 8.14 7.18 18.75
CA ALA A 18 8.09 7.74 17.41
C ALA A 18 7.81 6.55 16.50
N SER A 19 6.52 6.29 16.25
CA SER A 19 6.06 5.49 15.13
C SER A 19 6.60 6.22 13.91
N GLY A 20 7.81 5.86 13.48
CA GLY A 20 8.43 6.51 12.35
C GLY A 20 7.70 6.04 11.10
N HIS A 21 6.66 6.78 10.75
CA HIS A 21 5.91 6.68 9.52
C HIS A 21 6.80 7.25 8.42
N PHE A 22 7.13 6.43 7.42
CA PHE A 22 7.84 6.95 6.26
C PHE A 22 6.84 7.72 5.43
N ARG A 23 7.04 9.03 5.26
CA ARG A 23 6.16 9.86 4.44
C ARG A 23 6.77 10.02 3.05
N LYS A 24 6.08 9.51 2.03
CA LYS A 24 6.39 9.84 0.65
C LYS A 24 5.60 11.08 0.26
N TYR A 25 6.31 12.18 0.00
CA TYR A 25 5.69 13.45 -0.34
C TYR A 25 5.35 13.54 -1.83
N HIS A 26 4.17 14.09 -2.12
CA HIS A 26 3.63 14.30 -3.46
C HIS A 26 3.23 15.76 -3.63
N PHE A 27 3.85 16.44 -4.59
CA PHE A 27 3.53 17.83 -4.91
C PHE A 27 2.38 17.90 -5.90
N VAL A 28 1.33 18.67 -5.58
CA VAL A 28 0.15 18.87 -6.42
C VAL A 28 0.16 20.28 -6.98
N LYS A 29 0.08 20.38 -8.31
CA LYS A 29 0.14 21.65 -9.07
C LYS A 29 -1.17 22.44 -9.09
N ASP A 30 -2.26 21.87 -8.61
CA ASP A 30 -3.53 22.60 -8.50
C ASP A 30 -3.43 23.65 -7.39
N GLU A 31 -4.10 24.78 -7.54
CA GLU A 31 -4.19 25.80 -6.49
C GLU A 31 -5.54 25.68 -5.76
N LYS A 32 -5.48 25.55 -4.43
CA LYS A 32 -6.66 25.35 -3.57
C LYS A 32 -6.52 26.08 -2.24
N SER A 33 -7.64 26.34 -1.58
CA SER A 33 -7.66 26.73 -0.15
C SER A 33 -7.04 25.61 0.69
N TRP A 34 -6.59 25.93 1.90
CA TRP A 34 -5.99 24.91 2.77
C TRP A 34 -6.96 23.75 3.06
N PHE A 35 -8.25 24.05 3.27
CA PHE A 35 -9.28 23.03 3.54
C PHE A 35 -9.59 22.15 2.32
N ASP A 36 -9.61 22.75 1.12
CA ASP A 36 -9.83 22.01 -0.12
C ASP A 36 -8.61 21.17 -0.50
N ALA A 37 -7.40 21.68 -0.23
CA ALA A 37 -6.15 20.96 -0.40
C ALA A 37 -6.05 19.75 0.56
N GLN A 38 -6.44 19.92 1.83
CA GLN A 38 -6.55 18.83 2.79
C GLN A 38 -7.55 17.77 2.34
N SER A 39 -8.73 18.18 1.90
CA SER A 39 -9.77 17.27 1.41
C SER A 39 -9.27 16.49 0.20
N TYR A 40 -8.61 17.16 -0.75
CA TYR A 40 -7.97 16.50 -1.88
C TYR A 40 -6.92 15.49 -1.42
N CYS A 41 -6.02 15.87 -0.50
CA CYS A 41 -4.98 14.97 -0.03
C CYS A 41 -5.56 13.77 0.72
N ARG A 42 -6.66 13.91 1.46
CA ARG A 42 -7.32 12.77 2.12
C ARG A 42 -8.11 11.89 1.16
N GLU A 43 -8.54 12.44 0.02
CA GLU A 43 -9.23 11.68 -1.03
C GLU A 43 -8.25 10.86 -1.88
N LYS A 44 -7.06 11.42 -2.17
CA LYS A 44 -6.09 10.83 -3.12
C LYS A 44 -4.81 10.30 -2.48
N HIS A 45 -4.53 10.68 -1.24
CA HIS A 45 -3.31 10.38 -0.47
C HIS A 45 -3.67 10.12 1.00
N THR A 46 -2.70 10.19 1.94
CA THR A 46 -3.00 10.09 3.37
C THR A 46 -3.54 11.42 3.94
N ASP A 47 -2.75 12.49 3.86
CA ASP A 47 -3.15 13.84 4.29
C ASP A 47 -2.16 14.88 3.67
N LEU A 48 -2.34 16.17 3.99
CA LEU A 48 -1.33 17.19 3.74
C LEU A 48 -0.01 16.86 4.44
N ALA A 49 1.10 17.21 3.79
CA ALA A 49 2.45 16.90 4.23
C ALA A 49 2.68 17.29 5.70
N THR A 50 3.12 16.31 6.48
CA THR A 50 3.49 16.49 7.89
C THR A 50 4.99 16.33 8.02
N ILE A 51 5.67 17.36 8.54
CA ILE A 51 7.12 17.43 8.53
C ILE A 51 7.63 17.35 9.97
N GLU A 52 8.42 16.34 10.29
CA GLU A 52 8.86 16.08 11.67
C GLU A 52 10.31 16.51 11.96
N SER A 53 11.08 16.83 10.92
CA SER A 53 12.47 17.25 11.06
C SER A 53 12.91 18.24 9.99
N GLN A 54 13.95 19.01 10.31
CA GLN A 54 14.59 19.91 9.35
C GLN A 54 15.16 19.16 8.13
N GLU A 55 15.63 17.92 8.32
CA GLU A 55 16.13 17.07 7.22
C GLU A 55 15.01 16.66 6.26
N GLU A 56 13.78 16.49 6.73
CA GLU A 56 12.62 16.24 5.86
C GLU A 56 12.24 17.48 5.05
N THR A 57 12.33 18.68 5.64
CA THR A 57 12.13 19.95 4.92
C THR A 57 13.11 20.09 3.76
N GLU A 58 14.38 19.70 3.94
CA GLU A 58 15.41 19.74 2.89
C GLU A 58 15.19 18.68 1.79
N LYS A 59 14.46 17.60 2.10
CA LYS A 59 14.09 16.52 1.16
C LYS A 59 12.79 16.78 0.40
N LEU A 60 11.99 17.77 0.82
CA LEU A 60 10.90 18.27 0.01
C LEU A 60 11.54 18.83 -1.25
N ASN A 61 11.47 18.07 -2.34
CA ASN A 61 12.14 18.40 -3.59
C ASN A 61 11.41 19.55 -4.29
N ILE A 62 11.37 20.72 -3.67
CA ILE A 62 10.81 21.97 -4.18
C ILE A 62 11.86 22.56 -5.14
N SER A 63 12.22 21.81 -6.17
CA SER A 63 13.18 22.27 -7.19
C SER A 63 12.60 22.13 -8.58
N ALA A 64 11.78 23.14 -8.96
CA ALA A 64 11.77 23.78 -10.28
C ALA A 64 10.66 24.86 -10.37
N GLY A 65 10.83 26.01 -9.69
CA GLY A 65 10.24 27.28 -10.15
C GLY A 65 8.84 27.70 -9.63
N PHE A 66 8.46 27.36 -8.40
CA PHE A 66 7.14 27.71 -7.84
C PHE A 66 7.24 28.57 -6.58
N THR A 67 6.15 29.27 -6.24
CA THR A 67 6.10 30.37 -5.25
C THR A 67 5.91 29.88 -3.81
N ASP A 68 4.80 29.22 -3.47
CA ASP A 68 4.49 28.68 -2.12
C ASP A 68 3.62 27.40 -2.22
N ALA A 69 3.68 26.49 -1.22
CA ALA A 69 2.81 25.31 -1.16
C ALA A 69 2.28 24.96 0.25
N TRP A 70 1.01 24.61 0.39
CA TRP A 70 0.40 24.19 1.66
C TRP A 70 1.01 22.91 2.21
N ILE A 71 1.20 22.90 3.53
CA ILE A 71 1.51 21.72 4.35
C ILE A 71 0.45 21.57 5.45
N GLY A 72 0.46 20.43 6.14
CA GLY A 72 -0.61 20.04 7.07
C GLY A 72 -0.63 20.81 8.39
N LEU A 73 0.29 21.75 8.62
CA LEU A 73 0.33 22.51 9.87
C LEU A 73 -0.69 23.65 9.83
N TYR A 74 -1.53 23.72 10.85
CA TYR A 74 -2.51 24.78 11.02
C TYR A 74 -2.71 25.12 12.51
N TYR A 75 -3.19 26.34 12.76
CA TYR A 75 -3.51 26.85 14.09
C TYR A 75 -5.02 26.71 14.33
N ASP A 76 -5.39 25.97 15.37
CA ASP A 76 -6.77 25.84 15.81
C ASP A 76 -6.92 26.41 17.22
N LYS A 77 -7.63 27.55 17.30
CA LYS A 77 -8.12 28.27 18.49
C LYS A 77 -7.07 28.65 19.55
N GLU A 78 -6.19 27.74 19.94
CA GLU A 78 -5.21 27.90 21.01
C GLU A 78 -3.84 27.26 20.71
N ASN A 79 -3.71 26.34 19.75
CA ASN A 79 -2.43 25.68 19.45
C ASN A 79 -2.26 25.32 17.96
N TRP A 80 -1.01 25.19 17.54
CA TRP A 80 -0.67 24.58 16.25
C TRP A 80 -0.81 23.07 16.32
N GLN A 81 -1.37 22.47 15.27
CA GLN A 81 -1.54 21.03 15.13
C GLN A 81 -1.35 20.60 13.66
N TRP A 82 -0.91 19.37 13.46
CA TRP A 82 -0.86 18.75 12.15
C TRP A 82 -2.23 18.18 11.79
N SER A 83 -2.64 18.34 10.52
CA SER A 83 -3.87 17.76 9.99
C SER A 83 -3.92 16.24 10.11
N SER A 84 -2.76 15.58 10.05
CA SER A 84 -2.62 14.14 10.25
C SER A 84 -2.95 13.67 11.68
N GLY A 85 -2.99 14.59 12.65
CA GLY A 85 -3.07 14.28 14.08
C GLY A 85 -1.72 14.00 14.73
N ASP A 86 -0.61 14.15 14.01
CA ASP A 86 0.73 14.01 14.56
C ASP A 86 1.06 15.10 15.58
N ASN A 87 1.91 14.77 16.55
CA ASN A 87 2.36 15.73 17.56
C ASN A 87 3.26 16.79 16.92
N VAL A 88 2.98 18.07 17.21
CA VAL A 88 3.87 19.15 16.80
C VAL A 88 5.06 19.19 17.74
N SER A 89 6.22 18.74 17.26
CA SER A 89 7.45 18.64 18.04
C SER A 89 8.18 19.98 18.19
N TYR A 90 7.99 20.90 17.25
CA TYR A 90 8.60 22.23 17.26
C TYR A 90 7.89 23.19 16.30
N TYR A 91 7.51 24.37 16.80
CA TYR A 91 7.19 25.54 16.00
C TYR A 91 7.53 26.78 16.86
N ASN A 92 8.06 27.84 16.26
CA ASN A 92 8.41 29.06 16.98
C ASN A 92 7.87 30.29 16.25
N TRP A 93 6.54 30.33 16.14
CA TRP A 93 5.81 31.40 15.46
C TRP A 93 4.90 32.13 16.44
N THR A 94 4.91 33.46 16.36
CA THR A 94 3.84 34.32 16.87
C THR A 94 2.95 34.68 15.67
N SER A 95 1.79 34.03 15.48
CA SER A 95 0.97 34.31 14.29
C SER A 95 -0.36 34.97 14.59
N SER A 96 -0.76 35.80 13.62
CA SER A 96 -2.09 36.36 13.41
C SER A 96 -2.87 35.63 12.30
N LEU A 97 -2.30 34.56 11.72
CA LEU A 97 -2.87 33.73 10.65
C LEU A 97 -2.83 32.24 11.04
N ASN A 98 -3.66 31.43 10.36
CA ASN A 98 -4.04 30.10 10.85
C ASN A 98 -3.53 28.90 10.03
N CYS A 99 -2.92 29.05 8.85
CA CYS A 99 -2.47 27.90 8.04
C CYS A 99 -1.02 28.07 7.56
N THR A 100 -0.27 26.97 7.40
CA THR A 100 1.15 27.03 7.03
C THR A 100 1.42 26.57 5.61
N SER A 101 2.22 27.35 4.89
CA SER A 101 2.80 26.97 3.61
C SER A 101 4.33 26.95 3.70
N VAL A 102 4.97 26.26 2.75
CA VAL A 102 6.42 26.29 2.55
C VAL A 102 6.72 27.15 1.33
N ASP A 103 7.63 28.10 1.48
CA ASP A 103 8.03 29.01 0.41
C ASP A 103 9.08 28.39 -0.54
N SER A 104 9.44 29.13 -1.58
CA SER A 104 10.47 28.75 -2.56
C SER A 104 11.87 28.44 -1.99
N LYS A 105 12.14 28.76 -0.72
CA LYS A 105 13.41 28.49 -0.03
C LYS A 105 13.31 27.33 0.97
N GLY A 106 12.12 26.73 1.12
CA GLY A 106 11.87 25.71 2.13
C GLY A 106 11.55 26.28 3.52
N GLU A 107 11.32 27.59 3.64
CA GLU A 107 10.94 28.22 4.90
C GLU A 107 9.42 28.13 5.11
N TRP A 108 8.99 27.91 6.36
CA TRP A 108 7.56 27.82 6.68
C TRP A 108 7.01 29.22 6.94
N VAL A 109 5.84 29.52 6.36
CA VAL A 109 5.19 30.83 6.42
C VAL A 109 3.73 30.64 6.80
N ASP A 110 3.26 31.40 7.81
CA ASP A 110 1.83 31.47 8.13
C ASP A 110 1.07 32.31 7.08
N SER A 111 -0.08 31.83 6.65
CA SER A 111 -0.88 32.40 5.57
C SER A 111 -2.37 32.26 5.86
N ASP A 112 -3.21 33.04 5.19
CA ASP A 112 -4.67 32.91 5.30
C ASP A 112 -5.09 31.57 4.70
N CYS A 113 -5.83 30.77 5.46
CA CYS A 113 -6.31 29.44 5.03
C CYS A 113 -7.18 29.48 3.77
N HIS A 114 -7.71 30.65 3.40
CA HIS A 114 -8.53 30.84 2.19
C HIS A 114 -7.71 31.21 0.95
N ASP A 115 -6.40 31.44 1.07
CA ASP A 115 -5.53 31.66 -0.08
C ASP A 115 -5.46 30.40 -0.94
N ASN A 116 -5.48 30.59 -2.26
CA ASN A 116 -5.25 29.51 -3.19
C ASN A 116 -3.74 29.34 -3.39
N LYS A 117 -3.20 28.19 -3.00
CA LYS A 117 -1.80 27.81 -3.21
C LYS A 117 -1.71 26.38 -3.73
N HIS A 118 -0.58 26.06 -4.34
CA HIS A 118 -0.19 24.66 -4.55
C HIS A 118 -0.11 23.94 -3.21
N PHE A 119 -0.05 22.61 -3.21
CA PHE A 119 -0.05 21.88 -1.93
C PHE A 119 0.69 20.56 -2.03
N MET A 120 1.18 20.12 -0.87
CA MET A 120 1.91 18.88 -0.74
C MET A 120 1.09 17.88 0.06
N CYS A 121 0.86 16.71 -0.53
CA CYS A 121 0.31 15.57 0.19
C CYS A 121 1.43 14.64 0.64
N TYR A 122 1.14 13.77 1.60
CA TYR A 122 1.99 12.60 1.85
C TYR A 122 1.18 11.32 1.77
N ASN A 123 1.88 10.25 1.43
CA ASN A 123 1.41 8.89 1.65
C ASN A 123 2.18 8.30 2.84
N GLU A 124 1.45 7.78 3.83
CA GLU A 124 2.01 6.99 4.90
C GLU A 124 2.47 5.65 4.33
N THR A 125 3.79 5.51 4.16
CA THR A 125 4.38 4.23 3.80
C THR A 125 4.64 3.43 5.06
N ARG A 126 3.82 2.40 5.27
CA ARG A 126 4.04 1.37 6.28
C ARG A 126 5.10 0.38 5.77
N GLU A 127 6.37 0.80 5.71
CA GLU A 127 7.46 -0.18 5.58
C GLU A 127 7.42 -1.09 6.82
N SER A 128 6.88 -2.30 6.66
CA SER A 128 6.79 -3.27 7.75
C SER A 128 8.02 -4.19 7.73
N TYR A 129 8.96 -3.93 8.63
CA TYR A 129 10.09 -4.86 8.86
C TYR A 129 9.57 -6.09 9.62
N ILE A 130 9.64 -7.25 8.98
CA ILE A 130 9.10 -8.50 9.51
C ILE A 130 10.27 -9.43 9.81
N LEU A 131 10.47 -9.74 11.10
CA LEU A 131 11.46 -10.71 11.54
C LEU A 131 10.93 -12.11 11.28
N ILE A 132 11.71 -12.92 10.57
CA ILE A 132 11.44 -14.33 10.35
C ILE A 132 12.44 -15.16 11.15
N ASP A 133 11.95 -15.86 12.16
CA ASP A 133 12.78 -16.67 13.08
C ASP A 133 13.30 -17.98 12.46
N GLN A 134 12.95 -18.28 11.21
CA GLN A 134 13.46 -19.46 10.51
C GLN A 134 14.94 -19.30 10.16
N LEU A 135 15.74 -20.32 10.44
CA LEU A 135 17.15 -20.33 10.06
C LEU A 135 17.29 -20.70 8.58
N LYS A 136 17.79 -19.77 7.76
CA LYS A 136 18.03 -19.97 6.33
C LYS A 136 19.38 -19.40 5.90
N THR A 137 19.96 -19.95 4.84
CA THR A 137 21.08 -19.30 4.15
C THR A 137 20.62 -17.97 3.55
N TRP A 138 21.54 -17.06 3.23
CA TRP A 138 21.16 -15.74 2.72
C TRP A 138 20.31 -15.82 1.45
N TYR A 139 20.65 -16.71 0.52
CA TYR A 139 19.89 -16.89 -0.72
C TYR A 139 18.52 -17.52 -0.50
N GLU A 140 18.40 -18.48 0.43
CA GLU A 140 17.11 -19.06 0.79
C GLU A 140 16.22 -18.05 1.53
N ALA A 141 16.81 -17.21 2.39
CA ALA A 141 16.13 -16.11 3.08
C ALA A 141 15.61 -15.07 2.08
N GLN A 142 16.44 -14.68 1.11
CA GLN A 142 16.04 -13.79 0.01
C GLN A 142 14.89 -14.38 -0.80
N GLN A 143 15.01 -15.63 -1.22
CA GLN A 143 13.95 -16.31 -1.97
C GLN A 143 12.67 -16.38 -1.16
N TYR A 144 12.76 -16.69 0.14
CA TYR A 144 11.61 -16.68 1.03
C TYR A 144 10.97 -15.29 1.10
N CYS A 145 11.75 -14.23 1.28
CA CYS A 145 11.23 -12.88 1.33
C CYS A 145 10.57 -12.49 0.00
N ARG A 146 11.17 -12.80 -1.15
CA ARG A 146 10.57 -12.52 -2.47
C ARG A 146 9.32 -13.34 -2.79
N THR A 147 9.14 -14.47 -2.11
CA THR A 147 7.97 -15.34 -2.28
C THR A 147 6.80 -14.88 -1.41
N ASN A 148 7.09 -14.38 -0.20
CA ASN A 148 6.07 -14.10 0.82
C ASN A 148 5.89 -12.59 1.11
N TYR A 149 6.83 -11.76 0.68
CA TYR A 149 6.98 -10.33 0.95
C TYR A 149 7.64 -9.63 -0.27
N THR A 150 8.23 -8.44 -0.11
CA THR A 150 8.95 -7.76 -1.20
C THR A 150 10.37 -8.32 -1.43
N ASP A 151 11.26 -8.21 -0.44
CA ASP A 151 12.62 -8.75 -0.48
C ASP A 151 13.21 -8.76 0.95
N LEU A 152 14.48 -9.14 1.10
CA LEU A 152 15.24 -8.86 2.33
C LEU A 152 15.34 -7.35 2.56
N VAL A 153 15.34 -6.96 3.84
CA VAL A 153 15.30 -5.55 4.23
C VAL A 153 16.48 -4.75 3.67
N SER A 154 16.17 -3.57 3.13
CA SER A 154 17.15 -2.54 2.79
C SER A 154 17.15 -1.48 3.88
N ILE A 155 18.33 -0.97 4.25
CA ILE A 155 18.47 0.00 5.35
C ILE A 155 19.11 1.27 4.79
N LYS A 156 18.31 2.32 4.64
CA LYS A 156 18.69 3.56 3.94
C LYS A 156 19.25 4.63 4.88
N ASN A 157 18.95 4.55 6.17
CA ASN A 157 19.33 5.56 7.15
C ASN A 157 19.41 4.98 8.58
N ASN A 158 19.82 5.83 9.52
CA ASN A 158 20.03 5.46 10.92
C ASN A 158 18.73 5.13 11.67
N ASP A 159 17.61 5.72 11.28
CA ASP A 159 16.32 5.48 11.95
C ASP A 159 15.75 4.10 11.59
N GLU A 160 15.91 3.68 10.33
CA GLU A 160 15.61 2.32 9.87
C GLU A 160 16.47 1.29 10.60
N ASP A 161 17.78 1.53 10.66
CA ASP A 161 18.73 0.66 11.35
C ASP A 161 18.34 0.47 12.82
N LYS A 162 17.97 1.56 13.51
CA LYS A 162 17.53 1.53 14.91
C LYS A 162 16.28 0.67 15.11
N LYS A 163 15.26 0.81 14.27
CA LYS A 163 14.00 0.02 14.37
C LYS A 163 14.26 -1.47 14.15
N ILE A 164 15.04 -1.80 13.11
CA ILE A 164 15.38 -3.20 12.79
C ILE A 164 16.20 -3.81 13.92
N LYS A 165 17.17 -3.06 14.46
CA LYS A 165 17.97 -3.45 15.62
C LYS A 165 17.12 -3.71 16.86
N GLU A 166 16.15 -2.86 17.16
CA GLU A 166 15.23 -3.05 18.29
C GLU A 166 14.41 -4.33 18.13
N LYS A 167 13.87 -4.59 16.93
CA LYS A 167 13.15 -5.83 16.62
C LYS A 167 14.03 -7.07 16.65
N ALA A 168 15.30 -6.97 16.20
CA ALA A 168 16.25 -8.06 16.25
C ALA A 168 16.57 -8.49 17.69
N ASN A 169 16.40 -7.58 18.66
CA ASN A 169 16.66 -7.81 20.09
C ASN A 169 18.05 -8.41 20.37
N GLY A 170 19.04 -8.03 19.56
CA GLY A 170 20.42 -8.51 19.66
C GLY A 170 20.71 -9.88 19.04
N ASN A 171 19.73 -10.55 18.42
CA ASN A 171 19.97 -11.75 17.63
C ASN A 171 20.69 -11.41 16.32
N PRO A 172 21.62 -12.26 15.84
CA PRO A 172 22.13 -12.15 14.47
C PRO A 172 20.99 -12.35 13.47
N VAL A 173 20.92 -11.48 12.46
CA VAL A 173 19.87 -11.56 11.44
C VAL A 173 20.42 -11.18 10.07
N TRP A 174 19.99 -11.86 9.01
CA TRP A 174 20.29 -11.43 7.65
C TRP A 174 19.56 -10.14 7.29
N ILE A 175 20.29 -9.26 6.59
CA ILE A 175 19.75 -8.10 5.89
C ILE A 175 20.01 -8.23 4.40
N GLY A 176 19.37 -7.39 3.59
CA GLY A 176 19.42 -7.47 2.13
C GLY A 176 20.71 -6.97 1.49
N LEU A 177 21.71 -6.53 2.27
CA LEU A 177 22.97 -6.03 1.73
C LEU A 177 23.87 -7.19 1.31
N PHE A 178 24.40 -7.15 0.09
CA PHE A 178 25.30 -8.18 -0.41
C PHE A 178 26.24 -7.66 -1.51
N ASN A 179 27.24 -8.47 -1.84
CA ASN A 179 28.27 -8.27 -2.86
C ASN A 179 29.22 -7.09 -2.58
N ASN A 180 30.44 -7.11 -3.12
CA ASN A 180 31.34 -5.95 -3.06
C ASN A 180 31.62 -5.47 -4.48
N PRO A 181 31.22 -4.25 -4.88
CA PRO A 181 30.58 -3.18 -4.08
C PRO A 181 29.17 -3.51 -3.55
N TRP A 182 28.90 -3.08 -2.30
CA TRP A 182 27.67 -3.37 -1.53
C TRP A 182 26.40 -2.86 -2.21
N LYS A 183 25.50 -3.80 -2.49
CA LYS A 183 24.22 -3.57 -3.13
C LYS A 183 23.09 -4.12 -2.29
N TRP A 184 21.97 -3.42 -2.30
CA TRP A 184 20.73 -3.95 -1.79
C TRP A 184 20.18 -5.01 -2.75
N SER A 185 19.77 -6.13 -2.18
CA SER A 185 19.15 -7.25 -2.89
C SER A 185 17.89 -6.83 -3.65
N HIS A 186 17.14 -5.89 -3.07
CA HIS A 186 16.03 -5.23 -3.71
C HIS A 186 16.50 -4.14 -4.68
N LYS A 187 15.99 -4.15 -5.91
CA LYS A 187 16.28 -3.19 -7.01
C LYS A 187 17.77 -3.06 -7.41
N GLY A 188 18.71 -3.64 -6.66
CA GLY A 188 20.14 -3.69 -7.00
C GLY A 188 20.89 -2.38 -6.76
N GLU A 189 20.31 -1.47 -5.99
CA GLU A 189 20.88 -0.14 -5.70
C GLU A 189 22.12 -0.25 -4.82
N TYR A 190 23.11 0.60 -5.07
CA TYR A 190 24.29 0.70 -4.22
C TYR A 190 23.92 1.36 -2.89
N SER A 191 24.45 0.81 -1.79
CA SER A 191 24.17 1.42 -0.49
C SER A 191 24.94 2.72 -0.30
N SER A 192 24.25 3.79 0.09
CA SER A 192 24.83 5.05 0.55
C SER A 192 25.05 5.08 2.07
N PHE A 193 24.32 4.25 2.82
CA PHE A 193 24.37 4.16 4.27
C PHE A 193 24.98 2.82 4.72
N HIS A 194 25.84 2.86 5.73
CA HIS A 194 26.41 1.65 6.30
C HIS A 194 26.59 1.78 7.81
N ASN A 195 26.31 0.69 8.53
CA ASN A 195 26.44 0.64 9.98
C ASN A 195 27.41 -0.48 10.44
N TRP A 196 28.55 -0.59 9.77
CA TRP A 196 29.56 -1.63 10.05
C TRP A 196 30.07 -1.64 11.48
N ASN A 197 30.41 -2.82 11.97
CA ASN A 197 31.22 -3.03 13.15
C ASN A 197 32.62 -2.43 12.96
N LYS A 198 33.31 -2.19 14.09
CA LYS A 198 34.70 -1.75 14.04
C LYS A 198 35.56 -2.83 13.36
N GLY A 199 36.21 -2.45 12.26
CA GLY A 199 37.06 -3.35 11.47
C GLY A 199 36.30 -4.21 10.44
N GLU A 200 35.01 -3.95 10.23
CA GLU A 200 34.22 -4.53 9.15
C GLU A 200 33.96 -3.50 8.03
N PRO A 201 33.70 -3.96 6.79
CA PRO A 201 33.77 -5.35 6.36
C PRO A 201 35.22 -5.83 6.18
N ASN A 202 35.50 -7.06 6.57
CA ASN A 202 36.83 -7.68 6.48
C ASN A 202 36.98 -8.63 5.28
N ILE A 203 35.87 -9.04 4.65
CA ILE A 203 35.79 -9.84 3.41
C ILE A 203 36.60 -11.13 3.51
N VAL A 204 36.68 -11.72 4.71
CA VAL A 204 37.42 -12.97 4.92
C VAL A 204 36.69 -14.11 4.20
N GLY A 205 37.42 -14.90 3.41
CA GLY A 205 36.85 -16.08 2.75
C GLY A 205 35.83 -15.79 1.64
N ASN A 206 35.86 -14.58 1.05
CA ASN A 206 34.87 -14.12 0.06
C ASN A 206 33.45 -14.02 0.64
N ASN A 207 33.35 -13.65 1.92
CA ASN A 207 32.09 -13.28 2.55
C ASN A 207 31.52 -12.04 1.86
N ILE A 208 30.38 -12.23 1.20
CA ILE A 208 29.70 -11.20 0.43
C ILE A 208 28.26 -10.97 0.90
N CYS A 209 27.81 -11.64 1.95
CA CYS A 209 26.49 -11.43 2.53
C CYS A 209 26.64 -10.68 3.85
N VAL A 210 25.61 -9.94 4.27
CA VAL A 210 25.70 -9.08 5.44
C VAL A 210 24.64 -9.47 6.45
N GLU A 211 25.08 -9.68 7.68
CA GLU A 211 24.20 -9.84 8.83
C GLU A 211 24.32 -8.63 9.76
N MET A 212 23.23 -8.34 10.48
CA MET A 212 23.25 -7.44 11.62
C MET A 212 23.62 -8.28 12.85
N TYR A 213 24.79 -8.01 13.42
CA TYR A 213 25.38 -8.77 14.52
C TYR A 213 26.34 -7.88 15.33
N GLY A 214 26.37 -8.05 16.65
CA GLY A 214 27.32 -7.35 17.53
C GLY A 214 28.32 -8.28 18.18
N LYS A 215 29.62 -8.01 18.03
CA LYS A 215 30.70 -8.76 18.70
C LYS A 215 30.76 -8.50 20.20
N THR A 216 30.29 -7.34 20.63
CA THR A 216 30.19 -6.91 22.03
C THR A 216 28.83 -6.28 22.30
N ASP A 217 28.47 -6.11 23.58
CA ASP A 217 27.21 -5.44 23.96
C ASP A 217 27.10 -4.02 23.39
N LYS A 218 28.23 -3.32 23.25
CA LYS A 218 28.29 -1.98 22.66
C LYS A 218 28.11 -1.98 21.14
N GLU A 219 28.31 -3.12 20.51
CA GLU A 219 28.26 -3.32 19.06
C GLU A 219 26.99 -4.04 18.61
N ARG A 220 26.09 -4.42 19.52
CA ARG A 220 24.79 -5.03 19.16
C ARG A 220 24.07 -4.19 18.11
N GLY A 221 23.65 -4.83 17.03
CA GLY A 221 22.95 -4.20 15.91
C GLY A 221 23.83 -3.50 14.87
N LYS A 222 25.16 -3.57 14.99
CA LYS A 222 26.08 -3.20 13.90
C LYS A 222 26.13 -4.31 12.85
N TRP A 223 26.78 -4.06 11.71
CA TRP A 223 26.82 -5.01 10.60
C TRP A 223 28.19 -5.67 10.46
N ASN A 224 28.22 -6.88 9.92
CA ASN A 224 29.42 -7.60 9.52
C ASN A 224 29.15 -8.37 8.22
N ASP A 225 30.18 -8.52 7.39
CA ASP A 225 30.13 -9.47 6.30
C ASP A 225 30.28 -10.90 6.85
N ALA A 226 29.50 -11.81 6.31
CA ALA A 226 29.41 -13.20 6.71
C ALA A 226 29.27 -14.12 5.49
N GLY A 227 29.60 -15.39 5.70
CA GLY A 227 29.46 -16.42 4.67
C GLY A 227 27.98 -16.64 4.35
N CYS A 228 27.60 -16.47 3.10
CA CYS A 228 26.20 -16.58 2.64
C CYS A 228 25.55 -17.94 2.95
N HIS A 229 26.36 -18.97 3.18
CA HIS A 229 25.93 -20.33 3.48
C HIS A 229 25.57 -20.56 4.95
N PHE A 230 25.81 -19.60 5.85
CA PHE A 230 25.44 -19.76 7.25
C PHE A 230 23.91 -19.62 7.42
N PRO A 231 23.28 -20.48 8.23
CA PRO A 231 21.87 -20.36 8.52
C PRO A 231 21.65 -19.28 9.61
N SER A 232 20.80 -18.30 9.34
CA SER A 232 20.46 -17.22 10.29
C SER A 232 18.98 -16.84 10.15
N PRO A 233 18.32 -16.32 11.20
CA PRO A 233 17.04 -15.61 11.07
C PRO A 233 17.22 -14.40 10.16
N PHE A 234 16.13 -13.82 9.66
CA PHE A 234 16.24 -12.78 8.64
C PHE A 234 15.07 -11.81 8.65
N PHE A 235 15.34 -10.57 8.23
CA PHE A 235 14.30 -9.56 8.05
C PHE A 235 13.86 -9.48 6.59
N CYS A 236 12.57 -9.71 6.38
CA CYS A 236 11.90 -9.27 5.17
C CYS A 236 11.32 -7.86 5.39
N TYR A 237 10.98 -7.19 4.30
CA TYR A 237 10.12 -6.01 4.37
C TYR A 237 9.02 -6.11 3.32
N ASN A 238 7.90 -5.46 3.63
CA ASN A 238 6.92 -5.08 2.62
C ASN A 238 7.12 -3.61 2.31
N GLU A 239 7.37 -3.29 1.04
CA GLU A 239 7.14 -1.94 0.55
C GLU A 239 5.62 -1.73 0.62
N SER A 240 5.16 -0.76 1.41
CA SER A 240 3.73 -0.48 1.50
C SER A 240 3.20 -0.10 0.11
N CYS A 241 2.27 -0.90 -0.37
CA CYS A 241 1.52 -0.66 -1.58
C CYS A 241 0.56 0.50 -1.35
N THR A 242 0.80 1.64 -1.99
CA THR A 242 -0.33 2.37 -2.56
C THR A 242 -0.75 1.59 -3.81
N ASP A 243 -2.04 1.51 -4.15
CA ASP A 243 -2.55 0.69 -5.27
C ASP A 243 -1.75 0.83 -6.58
N ALA A 244 -1.11 1.97 -6.81
CA ALA A 244 -0.23 2.26 -7.93
C ALA A 244 1.15 1.54 -7.93
N SER A 245 1.71 1.19 -6.77
CA SER A 245 3.12 0.78 -6.64
C SER A 245 3.37 -0.73 -6.68
N CYS A 246 2.32 -1.54 -6.58
CA CYS A 246 2.44 -2.99 -6.46
C CYS A 246 1.78 -3.78 -7.60
N THR A 247 1.35 -3.06 -8.63
CA THR A 247 0.81 -3.64 -9.85
C THR A 247 1.95 -4.28 -10.65
N LYS A 248 2.01 -5.62 -10.65
CA LYS A 248 2.99 -6.35 -11.45
C LYS A 248 2.43 -6.59 -12.84
N TYR A 249 3.03 -5.97 -13.85
CA TYR A 249 2.59 -6.13 -15.23
C TYR A 249 3.24 -7.33 -15.92
N HIS A 250 2.50 -7.95 -16.84
CA HIS A 250 2.93 -9.10 -17.64
C HIS A 250 2.63 -8.87 -19.10
N PHE A 251 3.65 -8.99 -19.95
CA PHE A 251 3.47 -8.90 -21.40
C PHE A 251 3.18 -10.28 -22.02
N VAL A 252 2.06 -10.39 -22.70
CA VAL A 252 1.63 -11.61 -23.39
C VAL A 252 1.80 -11.44 -24.90
N LYS A 253 2.76 -12.18 -25.48
CA LYS A 253 3.14 -12.15 -26.90
C LYS A 253 2.16 -12.89 -27.84
N THR A 254 0.92 -13.08 -27.43
CA THR A 254 -0.08 -13.79 -28.24
C THR A 254 -1.04 -12.77 -28.85
N ASP A 255 -1.34 -12.92 -30.13
CA ASP A 255 -2.24 -12.00 -30.84
C ASP A 255 -3.71 -12.32 -30.54
N MET A 256 -4.35 -11.45 -29.76
CA MET A 256 -5.75 -11.56 -29.36
C MET A 256 -6.50 -10.25 -29.61
N ASN A 257 -7.81 -10.36 -29.80
CA ASN A 257 -8.68 -9.19 -29.71
C ASN A 257 -8.84 -8.76 -28.26
N TRP A 258 -9.31 -7.54 -28.02
CA TRP A 258 -9.35 -6.96 -26.68
C TRP A 258 -10.16 -7.81 -25.68
N TYR A 259 -11.32 -8.33 -26.10
CA TYR A 259 -12.19 -9.16 -25.26
C TYR A 259 -11.55 -10.51 -24.89
N ALA A 260 -10.89 -11.16 -25.84
CA ALA A 260 -10.19 -12.42 -25.61
C ALA A 260 -8.93 -12.21 -24.75
N ALA A 261 -8.22 -11.09 -24.94
CA ALA A 261 -7.10 -10.69 -24.12
C ALA A 261 -7.53 -10.44 -22.66
N GLN A 262 -8.65 -9.74 -22.45
CA GLN A 262 -9.25 -9.55 -21.12
C GLN A 262 -9.59 -10.88 -20.45
N THR A 263 -10.26 -11.78 -21.18
CA THR A 263 -10.61 -13.10 -20.66
C THR A 263 -9.35 -13.89 -20.29
N HIS A 264 -8.31 -13.84 -21.13
CA HIS A 264 -7.03 -14.46 -20.82
C HIS A 264 -6.37 -13.86 -19.57
N CYS A 265 -6.39 -12.53 -19.43
CA CYS A 265 -5.82 -11.88 -18.26
C CYS A 265 -6.59 -12.23 -16.99
N ARG A 266 -7.92 -12.32 -17.04
CA ARG A 266 -8.76 -12.70 -15.88
C ARG A 266 -8.65 -14.18 -15.51
N ASP A 267 -8.31 -15.04 -16.47
CA ASP A 267 -8.07 -16.47 -16.23
C ASP A 267 -6.73 -16.71 -15.50
N LYS A 268 -5.68 -15.95 -15.87
CA LYS A 268 -4.31 -16.21 -15.42
C LYS A 268 -3.69 -15.18 -14.48
N TYR A 269 -4.24 -13.97 -14.46
CA TYR A 269 -3.77 -12.79 -13.73
C TYR A 269 -4.98 -12.10 -13.07
N THR A 270 -4.88 -10.81 -12.71
CA THR A 270 -6.04 -10.04 -12.22
C THR A 270 -6.92 -9.55 -13.38
N ASP A 271 -6.40 -8.70 -14.27
CA ASP A 271 -7.11 -8.21 -15.47
C ASP A 271 -6.10 -7.65 -16.50
N LEU A 272 -6.57 -7.10 -17.61
CA LEU A 272 -5.76 -6.25 -18.50
C LEU A 272 -5.18 -5.06 -17.71
N ALA A 273 -3.96 -4.65 -18.06
CA ALA A 273 -3.22 -3.60 -17.38
C ALA A 273 -4.05 -2.32 -17.18
N THR A 274 -4.24 -1.95 -15.91
CA THR A 274 -4.84 -0.69 -15.48
C THR A 274 -3.72 0.24 -15.01
N VAL A 275 -3.77 1.52 -15.39
CA VAL A 275 -2.68 2.46 -15.11
C VAL A 275 -3.23 3.72 -14.43
N HIS A 276 -2.66 4.08 -13.28
CA HIS A 276 -3.13 5.23 -12.49
C HIS A 276 -2.11 6.37 -12.40
N SER A 277 -0.89 6.17 -12.88
CA SER A 277 0.20 7.12 -12.75
C SER A 277 1.18 7.07 -13.94
N GLN A 278 1.97 8.13 -14.10
CA GLN A 278 3.01 8.19 -15.12
C GLN A 278 4.16 7.20 -14.83
N GLU A 279 4.38 6.90 -13.55
CA GLU A 279 5.36 5.92 -13.08
C GLU A 279 5.01 4.49 -13.54
N GLU A 280 3.72 4.12 -13.50
CA GLU A 280 3.23 2.84 -14.00
C GLU A 280 3.34 2.73 -15.53
N VAL A 281 3.13 3.83 -16.26
CA VAL A 281 3.42 3.87 -17.71
C VAL A 281 4.89 3.54 -17.95
N LYS A 282 5.81 4.10 -17.17
CA LYS A 282 7.24 3.79 -17.30
C LYS A 282 7.55 2.32 -16.99
N GLN A 283 6.90 1.72 -15.98
CA GLN A 283 7.06 0.30 -15.66
C GLN A 283 6.59 -0.60 -16.82
N LEU A 284 5.45 -0.27 -17.44
CA LEU A 284 4.99 -0.96 -18.66
C LEU A 284 6.04 -0.89 -19.76
N LEU A 285 6.64 0.28 -20.00
CA LEU A 285 7.67 0.47 -21.04
C LEU A 285 8.96 -0.30 -20.77
N ASP A 286 9.41 -0.36 -19.52
CA ASP A 286 10.61 -1.12 -19.11
C ASP A 286 10.43 -2.63 -19.36
N ILE A 287 9.21 -3.16 -19.19
CA ILE A 287 8.86 -4.56 -19.53
C ILE A 287 8.79 -4.75 -21.04
N LEU A 288 8.29 -3.75 -21.76
CA LEU A 288 7.95 -3.88 -23.17
C LEU A 288 9.18 -4.01 -24.05
N ASN A 289 10.25 -3.22 -23.91
CA ASN A 289 11.48 -3.23 -24.73
C ASN A 289 11.26 -3.60 -26.24
N ILE A 290 10.12 -3.24 -26.85
CA ILE A 290 9.63 -3.75 -28.15
C ILE A 290 8.91 -2.65 -28.94
N SER A 291 9.03 -2.76 -30.26
CA SER A 291 8.59 -1.90 -31.37
C SER A 291 7.12 -2.02 -31.81
N ALA A 292 6.20 -2.56 -31.00
CA ALA A 292 4.80 -2.79 -31.38
C ALA A 292 3.79 -2.44 -30.26
N ASN A 293 2.60 -1.98 -30.65
CA ASN A 293 1.52 -1.55 -29.74
C ASN A 293 0.86 -2.74 -29.03
N ALA A 294 0.52 -2.59 -27.74
CA ALA A 294 -0.11 -3.64 -26.93
C ALA A 294 -1.43 -3.18 -26.30
N TRP A 295 -2.43 -4.06 -26.19
CA TRP A 295 -3.69 -3.75 -25.49
C TRP A 295 -3.46 -3.51 -24.00
N ILE A 296 -4.19 -2.52 -23.47
CA ILE A 296 -4.35 -2.23 -22.03
C ILE A 296 -5.84 -2.25 -21.66
N GLY A 297 -6.17 -2.18 -20.37
CA GLY A 297 -7.53 -2.38 -19.85
C GLY A 297 -8.51 -1.25 -20.15
N MET A 298 -8.08 -0.14 -20.76
CA MET A 298 -8.95 1.00 -21.02
C MET A 298 -9.80 0.76 -22.28
N TYR A 299 -11.11 0.94 -22.16
CA TYR A 299 -12.06 0.81 -23.27
C TYR A 299 -13.19 1.84 -23.17
N ARG A 300 -13.88 2.05 -24.27
CA ARG A 300 -15.02 2.97 -24.38
C ARG A 300 -16.33 2.19 -24.30
N ASP A 301 -17.19 2.58 -23.37
CA ASP A 301 -18.51 2.00 -23.23
C ASP A 301 -19.48 2.44 -24.36
N GLY A 302 -20.68 1.86 -24.39
CA GLY A 302 -21.71 2.19 -25.37
C GLY A 302 -22.25 3.62 -25.28
N ASN A 303 -21.93 4.33 -24.20
CA ASN A 303 -22.29 5.73 -23.94
C ASN A 303 -21.11 6.68 -24.17
N GLU A 304 -20.07 6.21 -24.86
CA GLU A 304 -18.92 7.01 -25.24
C GLU A 304 -17.98 7.42 -24.09
N ASN A 305 -18.12 6.82 -22.89
CA ASN A 305 -17.27 7.07 -21.73
C ASN A 305 -16.11 6.07 -21.67
N TRP A 306 -14.94 6.55 -21.27
CA TRP A 306 -13.79 5.68 -21.01
C TRP A 306 -13.90 5.05 -19.64
N GLN A 307 -13.60 3.76 -19.56
CA GLN A 307 -13.59 2.97 -18.33
C GLN A 307 -12.42 2.00 -18.34
N TRP A 308 -11.94 1.65 -17.15
CA TRP A 308 -11.03 0.54 -16.99
C TRP A 308 -11.81 -0.77 -16.93
N SER A 309 -11.24 -1.83 -17.51
CA SER A 309 -11.82 -3.17 -17.51
C SER A 309 -12.06 -3.71 -16.11
N ASN A 310 -11.24 -3.30 -15.13
CA ASN A 310 -11.35 -3.73 -13.74
C ASN A 310 -12.42 -2.96 -12.93
N GLY A 311 -13.03 -1.91 -13.49
CA GLY A 311 -14.06 -1.10 -12.84
C GLY A 311 -13.54 0.19 -12.19
N ASP A 312 -12.23 0.45 -12.21
CA ASP A 312 -11.67 1.66 -11.60
C ASP A 312 -12.05 2.93 -12.37
N GLU A 313 -12.13 4.05 -11.63
CA GLU A 313 -12.33 5.36 -12.24
C GLU A 313 -11.14 5.75 -13.13
N VAL A 314 -11.42 6.38 -14.26
CA VAL A 314 -10.38 6.89 -15.17
C VAL A 314 -9.82 8.20 -14.62
N THR A 315 -8.81 8.10 -13.75
CA THR A 315 -8.12 9.25 -13.13
C THR A 315 -6.94 9.78 -13.95
N TYR A 316 -6.43 8.99 -14.90
CA TYR A 316 -5.32 9.34 -15.78
C TYR A 316 -5.69 9.04 -17.25
N ASN A 317 -5.58 10.06 -18.11
CA ASN A 317 -5.70 9.89 -19.57
C ASN A 317 -4.72 10.80 -20.32
N THR A 318 -4.08 10.28 -21.36
CA THR A 318 -3.30 11.07 -22.31
C THR A 318 -4.23 11.50 -23.44
N ARG A 319 -4.61 12.79 -23.51
CA ARG A 319 -5.63 13.28 -24.45
C ARG A 319 -5.27 13.02 -25.93
N ARG A 320 -6.04 12.14 -26.59
CA ARG A 320 -6.60 12.21 -27.97
C ARG A 320 -6.96 10.78 -28.44
N VAL A 321 -8.25 10.42 -28.49
CA VAL A 321 -8.67 9.11 -29.03
C VAL A 321 -10.04 9.20 -29.70
N LYS A 322 -10.23 8.48 -30.82
CA LYS A 322 -11.38 8.52 -31.76
C LYS A 322 -12.01 7.13 -32.09
N LEU A 323 -11.72 6.08 -31.32
CA LEU A 323 -12.09 4.65 -31.43
C LEU A 323 -11.95 3.93 -30.05
N PHE A 324 -12.41 2.67 -29.98
CA PHE A 324 -13.02 2.04 -28.79
C PHE A 324 -12.10 1.39 -27.73
N CYS A 325 -10.94 0.82 -28.07
CA CYS A 325 -10.08 0.12 -27.11
C CYS A 325 -8.66 0.68 -27.13
N ALA A 326 -8.05 0.86 -25.96
CA ALA A 326 -6.75 1.52 -25.84
C ALA A 326 -5.57 0.57 -25.98
N THR A 327 -4.51 1.08 -26.61
CA THR A 327 -3.20 0.45 -26.71
C THR A 327 -2.11 1.38 -26.22
N VAL A 328 -1.09 0.84 -25.57
CA VAL A 328 0.13 1.57 -25.26
C VAL A 328 1.12 1.42 -26.41
N ASN A 329 1.72 2.53 -26.85
CA ASN A 329 2.77 2.56 -27.85
C ASN A 329 4.17 2.42 -27.20
N PRO A 330 5.20 2.06 -27.98
CA PRO A 330 6.59 2.00 -27.50
C PRO A 330 7.17 3.33 -27.00
N ASP A 331 6.60 4.47 -27.39
CA ASP A 331 7.00 5.82 -26.95
C ASP A 331 6.30 6.27 -25.66
N GLY A 332 5.39 5.44 -25.10
CA GLY A 332 4.65 5.73 -23.88
C GLY A 332 3.31 6.43 -24.10
N ASP A 333 3.01 6.85 -25.33
CA ASP A 333 1.71 7.44 -25.64
C ASP A 333 0.65 6.35 -25.77
N TRP A 334 -0.58 6.70 -25.37
CA TRP A 334 -1.72 5.81 -25.56
C TRP A 334 -2.40 6.15 -26.87
N THR A 335 -2.66 5.11 -27.66
CA THR A 335 -3.48 5.17 -28.87
C THR A 335 -4.69 4.28 -28.71
N ASP A 336 -5.59 4.32 -29.68
CA ASP A 336 -6.79 3.51 -29.72
C ASP A 336 -6.91 2.77 -31.05
N SER A 337 -7.55 1.61 -31.00
CA SER A 337 -7.73 0.74 -32.15
C SER A 337 -9.09 0.06 -32.07
N VAL A 338 -9.53 -0.56 -33.17
CA VAL A 338 -10.77 -1.34 -33.19
C VAL A 338 -10.59 -2.54 -32.27
N CYS A 339 -11.48 -2.72 -31.28
CA CYS A 339 -11.36 -3.78 -30.26
C CYS A 339 -11.25 -5.20 -30.83
N HIS A 340 -11.68 -5.41 -32.08
CA HIS A 340 -11.62 -6.68 -32.81
C HIS A 340 -10.25 -6.97 -33.46
N ASP A 341 -9.36 -5.97 -33.53
CA ASP A 341 -8.01 -6.16 -34.05
C ASP A 341 -7.22 -7.10 -33.15
N LYS A 342 -6.32 -7.89 -33.74
CA LYS A 342 -5.46 -8.78 -32.96
C LYS A 342 -4.14 -8.09 -32.65
N LYS A 343 -3.77 -8.05 -31.37
CA LYS A 343 -2.50 -7.49 -30.90
C LYS A 343 -2.00 -8.27 -29.68
N HIS A 344 -0.73 -8.09 -29.34
CA HIS A 344 -0.20 -8.44 -28.03
C HIS A 344 -0.87 -7.60 -26.93
N PHE A 345 -0.74 -8.01 -25.68
CA PHE A 345 -1.48 -7.37 -24.58
C PHE A 345 -0.73 -7.44 -23.25
N MET A 346 -1.06 -6.49 -22.37
CA MET A 346 -0.51 -6.38 -21.02
C MET A 346 -1.56 -6.81 -20.00
N CYS A 347 -1.22 -7.74 -19.12
CA CYS A 347 -2.01 -8.08 -17.94
C CYS A 347 -1.36 -7.48 -16.69
N TYR A 348 -2.08 -7.43 -15.57
CA TYR A 348 -1.50 -7.12 -14.26
C TYR A 348 -1.91 -8.11 -13.18
N ASP A 349 -1.06 -8.27 -12.17
CA ASP A 349 -1.43 -8.74 -10.84
C ASP A 349 -1.49 -7.55 -9.90
N SER A 350 -2.64 -7.27 -9.30
CA SER A 350 -2.66 -6.45 -8.09
C SER A 350 -1.96 -7.27 -7.02
N HIS A 351 -1.06 -6.65 -6.25
CA HIS A 351 -0.47 -7.29 -5.09
C HIS A 351 -1.57 -7.53 -4.07
N LYS A 352 -2.22 -8.69 -4.22
CA LYS A 352 -3.09 -9.26 -3.22
C LYS A 352 -2.21 -9.47 -2.01
N GLU A 353 -2.36 -8.63 -0.99
CA GLU A 353 -2.11 -9.11 0.35
C GLU A 353 -2.89 -10.41 0.51
N THR A 354 -2.13 -11.48 0.73
CA THR A 354 -2.56 -12.87 0.88
C THR A 354 -3.01 -13.56 -0.41
N SER A 355 -2.44 -14.73 -0.68
CA SER A 355 -2.85 -15.61 -1.77
C SER A 355 -4.23 -16.27 -1.53
N GLU A 356 -5.10 -15.64 -0.75
CA GLU A 356 -6.45 -16.12 -0.46
C GLU A 356 -7.44 -14.95 -0.54
N ARG A 357 -8.18 -14.88 -1.66
CA ARG A 357 -9.26 -13.90 -1.92
C ARG A 357 -10.36 -13.90 -0.83
N TYR A 358 -10.47 -14.99 -0.07
CA TYR A 358 -11.46 -15.16 1.00
C TYR A 358 -10.74 -15.71 2.23
N ILE A 359 -10.89 -15.01 3.36
CA ILE A 359 -10.32 -15.41 4.65
C ILE A 359 -11.49 -15.80 5.55
N LEU A 360 -11.43 -17.01 6.13
CA LEU A 360 -12.43 -17.44 7.11
C LEU A 360 -12.01 -16.95 8.49
N ILE A 361 -12.85 -16.15 9.14
CA ILE A 361 -12.67 -15.72 10.52
C ILE A 361 -13.50 -16.63 11.42
N GLU A 362 -12.84 -17.50 12.18
CA GLU A 362 -13.51 -18.50 13.04
C GLU A 362 -14.04 -17.91 14.36
N GLN A 363 -13.78 -16.63 14.63
CA GLN A 363 -14.27 -15.96 15.84
C GLN A 363 -15.78 -15.71 15.74
N LEU A 364 -16.53 -16.10 16.77
CA LEU A 364 -17.96 -15.79 16.87
C LEU A 364 -18.16 -14.28 17.09
N LYS A 365 -18.92 -13.65 16.19
CA LYS A 365 -19.23 -12.22 16.18
C LYS A 365 -20.66 -12.00 15.69
N THR A 366 -21.31 -10.92 16.13
CA THR A 366 -22.52 -10.41 15.46
C THR A 366 -22.17 -9.92 14.05
N TRP A 367 -23.17 -9.68 13.20
CA TRP A 367 -22.89 -9.21 11.83
C TRP A 367 -22.12 -7.89 11.84
N TYR A 368 -22.51 -6.93 12.69
CA TYR A 368 -21.84 -5.63 12.81
C TYR A 368 -20.44 -5.73 13.42
N GLU A 369 -20.24 -6.62 14.40
CA GLU A 369 -18.90 -6.88 14.95
C GLU A 369 -17.98 -7.54 13.92
N ALA A 370 -18.52 -8.43 13.08
CA ALA A 370 -17.81 -9.07 11.99
C ALA A 370 -17.44 -8.07 10.89
N GLU A 371 -18.38 -7.22 10.46
CA GLU A 371 -18.14 -6.14 9.50
C GLU A 371 -17.06 -5.17 10.00
N LYS A 372 -17.20 -4.69 11.24
CA LYS A 372 -16.20 -3.80 11.86
C LYS A 372 -14.82 -4.46 11.93
N TYR A 373 -14.77 -5.73 12.36
CA TYR A 373 -13.52 -6.48 12.43
C TYR A 373 -12.88 -6.66 11.04
N CYS A 374 -13.69 -7.00 10.03
CA CYS A 374 -13.22 -7.12 8.65
C CYS A 374 -12.71 -5.78 8.10
N ARG A 375 -13.33 -4.65 8.43
CA ARG A 375 -12.81 -3.32 8.02
C ARG A 375 -11.59 -2.85 8.81
N GLU A 376 -11.41 -3.33 10.04
CA GLU A 376 -10.28 -2.97 10.90
C GLU A 376 -9.02 -3.79 10.56
N TYR A 377 -9.18 -5.06 10.18
CA TYR A 377 -8.07 -6.00 9.96
C TYR A 377 -7.97 -6.58 8.55
N HIS A 378 -8.98 -6.39 7.69
CA HIS A 378 -9.09 -6.90 6.32
C HIS A 378 -9.73 -5.85 5.38
N THR A 379 -10.49 -6.26 4.35
CA THR A 379 -11.21 -5.36 3.44
C THR A 379 -12.66 -5.10 3.90
N ASP A 380 -13.55 -6.10 3.80
CA ASP A 380 -14.95 -6.05 4.25
C ASP A 380 -15.49 -7.50 4.35
N LEU A 381 -16.74 -7.68 4.76
CA LEU A 381 -17.47 -8.94 4.58
C LEU A 381 -17.64 -9.25 3.10
N VAL A 382 -17.65 -10.54 2.76
CA VAL A 382 -17.62 -10.98 1.37
C VAL A 382 -18.90 -10.64 0.61
N SER A 383 -18.77 -10.08 -0.60
CA SER A 383 -19.84 -9.99 -1.58
C SER A 383 -19.86 -11.20 -2.53
N VAL A 384 -21.05 -11.69 -2.84
CA VAL A 384 -21.25 -12.87 -3.72
C VAL A 384 -21.78 -12.39 -5.05
N LYS A 385 -20.92 -12.34 -6.08
CA LYS A 385 -21.29 -11.76 -7.39
C LYS A 385 -21.80 -12.81 -8.39
N ASN A 386 -21.47 -14.08 -8.19
CA ASN A 386 -21.89 -15.19 -9.05
C ASN A 386 -21.79 -16.56 -8.34
N GLU A 387 -22.26 -17.62 -9.02
CA GLU A 387 -22.25 -18.98 -8.48
C GLU A 387 -20.84 -19.54 -8.24
N ASP A 388 -19.86 -19.18 -9.06
CA ASP A 388 -18.46 -19.61 -8.89
C ASP A 388 -17.83 -19.00 -7.64
N GLU A 389 -18.12 -17.73 -7.34
CA GLU A 389 -17.71 -17.09 -6.09
C GLU A 389 -18.41 -17.71 -4.89
N ASN A 390 -19.73 -17.98 -4.99
CA ASN A 390 -20.48 -18.68 -3.94
C ASN A 390 -19.81 -20.03 -3.61
N LYS A 391 -19.47 -20.83 -4.63
CA LYS A 391 -18.81 -22.13 -4.47
C LYS A 391 -17.47 -22.02 -3.73
N LYS A 392 -16.63 -21.04 -4.09
CA LYS A 392 -15.32 -20.82 -3.44
C LYS A 392 -15.46 -20.41 -1.98
N ILE A 393 -16.42 -19.55 -1.66
CA ILE A 393 -16.69 -19.12 -0.27
C ILE A 393 -17.12 -20.32 0.58
N LYS A 394 -17.92 -21.23 0.02
CA LYS A 394 -18.35 -22.46 0.69
C LYS A 394 -17.23 -23.48 0.91
N GLU A 395 -16.39 -23.70 -0.09
CA GLU A 395 -15.18 -24.52 0.05
C GLU A 395 -14.31 -24.00 1.19
N LYS A 396 -14.21 -22.66 1.33
CA LYS A 396 -13.47 -22.02 2.41
C LYS A 396 -14.16 -22.13 3.77
N ALA A 397 -15.49 -21.99 3.81
CA ALA A 397 -16.29 -22.10 5.03
C ALA A 397 -16.35 -23.53 5.60
N ASN A 398 -16.08 -24.54 4.76
CA ASN A 398 -15.97 -25.96 5.14
C ASN A 398 -17.13 -26.46 6.01
N GLY A 399 -18.36 -26.13 5.62
CA GLY A 399 -19.59 -26.51 6.34
C GLY A 399 -19.95 -25.63 7.54
N THR A 400 -19.12 -24.63 7.87
CA THR A 400 -19.44 -23.62 8.89
C THR A 400 -20.38 -22.57 8.31
N ALA A 401 -21.40 -22.17 9.08
CA ALA A 401 -22.25 -21.04 8.69
C ALA A 401 -21.47 -19.73 8.85
N VAL A 402 -21.45 -18.90 7.81
CA VAL A 402 -20.63 -17.67 7.76
C VAL A 402 -21.46 -16.45 7.38
N TRP A 403 -21.17 -15.32 8.02
CA TRP A 403 -21.73 -14.01 7.64
C TRP A 403 -21.17 -13.57 6.28
N ILE A 404 -22.03 -12.99 5.46
CA ILE A 404 -21.64 -12.31 4.22
C ILE A 404 -22.06 -10.83 4.27
N GLY A 405 -21.54 -10.01 3.36
CA GLY A 405 -21.77 -8.57 3.36
C GLY A 405 -23.17 -8.13 2.95
N LEU A 406 -24.10 -9.07 2.66
CA LEU A 406 -25.47 -8.74 2.25
C LEU A 406 -26.34 -8.43 3.48
N PHE A 407 -26.97 -7.26 3.48
CA PHE A 407 -27.89 -6.85 4.54
C PHE A 407 -29.06 -6.01 4.00
N ASN A 408 -30.15 -5.94 4.78
CA ASN A 408 -31.43 -5.36 4.39
C ASN A 408 -31.62 -3.92 4.95
N ASN A 409 -31.26 -2.90 4.16
CA ASN A 409 -31.67 -1.50 4.38
C ASN A 409 -31.38 -0.51 3.18
N PRO A 410 -32.05 -0.54 2.02
CA PRO A 410 -32.55 -1.70 1.26
C PRO A 410 -31.45 -2.74 0.99
N TRP A 411 -31.76 -3.89 0.36
CA TRP A 411 -30.76 -4.92 0.04
C TRP A 411 -29.54 -4.34 -0.66
N LYS A 412 -28.39 -4.38 0.03
CA LYS A 412 -27.10 -3.90 -0.50
C LYS A 412 -25.95 -4.66 0.14
N TRP A 413 -24.80 -4.58 -0.51
CA TRP A 413 -23.55 -5.10 0.02
C TRP A 413 -22.87 -4.06 0.93
N SER A 414 -22.22 -4.52 1.99
CA SER A 414 -21.44 -3.69 2.92
C SER A 414 -20.24 -3.02 2.23
N ASP A 415 -19.69 -3.66 1.20
CA ASP A 415 -18.58 -3.15 0.39
C ASP A 415 -18.99 -2.09 -0.65
N GLY A 416 -20.29 -1.75 -0.77
CA GLY A 416 -20.79 -0.81 -1.76
C GLY A 416 -20.95 -1.36 -3.19
N GLY A 417 -20.85 -2.68 -3.39
CA GLY A 417 -21.03 -3.32 -4.70
C GLY A 417 -22.43 -3.12 -5.32
N ASP A 418 -22.47 -3.10 -6.65
CA ASP A 418 -23.68 -2.82 -7.46
C ASP A 418 -24.85 -3.81 -7.25
N ASN A 419 -26.04 -3.31 -7.63
CA ASN A 419 -27.38 -3.81 -7.30
C ASN A 419 -27.61 -5.34 -7.35
N TYR A 420 -28.21 -5.79 -6.25
CA TYR A 420 -28.88 -7.05 -5.93
C TYR A 420 -29.34 -7.95 -7.10
N THR A 421 -28.79 -9.16 -7.21
CA THR A 421 -29.50 -10.34 -7.75
C THR A 421 -28.99 -11.66 -7.13
N PRO A 422 -29.33 -11.99 -5.87
CA PRO A 422 -29.15 -13.36 -5.39
C PRO A 422 -30.30 -14.23 -5.96
N GLN A 423 -29.97 -15.13 -6.89
CA GLN A 423 -30.90 -16.17 -7.38
C GLN A 423 -30.96 -17.41 -6.46
N ASN A 424 -30.22 -17.37 -5.35
CA ASN A 424 -29.88 -18.55 -4.56
C ASN A 424 -30.33 -18.39 -3.10
N TRP A 425 -31.57 -17.96 -2.86
CA TRP A 425 -32.15 -18.02 -1.52
C TRP A 425 -32.55 -19.45 -1.17
N SER A 426 -32.53 -19.77 0.12
CA SER A 426 -33.12 -21.01 0.61
C SER A 426 -34.62 -21.02 0.39
N GLU A 427 -35.23 -22.20 0.38
CA GLU A 427 -36.67 -22.33 0.24
C GLU A 427 -37.39 -21.47 1.29
N ASN A 428 -38.31 -20.61 0.83
CA ASN A 428 -39.06 -19.62 1.63
C ASN A 428 -38.26 -18.40 2.15
N GLN A 429 -37.06 -18.13 1.63
CA GLN A 429 -36.27 -16.94 1.94
C GLN A 429 -36.24 -15.96 0.74
N PRO A 430 -36.08 -14.64 0.95
CA PRO A 430 -36.09 -13.93 2.23
C PRO A 430 -37.53 -13.77 2.77
N ASP A 431 -37.81 -14.19 4.01
CA ASP A 431 -39.10 -14.03 4.69
C ASP A 431 -39.13 -12.81 5.64
N ASN A 432 -37.96 -12.30 6.06
CA ASN A 432 -37.81 -11.09 6.89
C ASN A 432 -38.72 -11.16 8.12
N TYR A 433 -38.60 -12.24 8.88
CA TYR A 433 -39.51 -12.57 9.98
C TYR A 433 -39.57 -11.42 11.00
N GLU A 434 -40.80 -10.91 11.25
CA GLU A 434 -41.07 -9.78 12.15
C GLU A 434 -40.24 -8.50 11.91
N ASP A 435 -39.72 -8.28 10.69
CA ASP A 435 -38.79 -7.19 10.35
C ASP A 435 -37.46 -7.20 11.14
N LYS A 436 -37.08 -8.35 11.69
CA LYS A 436 -35.87 -8.50 12.53
C LYS A 436 -34.68 -9.09 11.79
N GLU A 437 -34.92 -9.89 10.75
CA GLU A 437 -33.86 -10.55 10.03
C GLU A 437 -33.30 -9.68 8.90
N LYS A 438 -32.23 -8.94 9.22
CA LYS A 438 -31.64 -7.96 8.29
C LYS A 438 -30.27 -8.36 7.76
N CYS A 439 -29.71 -9.48 8.21
CA CYS A 439 -28.35 -9.89 7.89
C CYS A 439 -28.37 -11.29 7.26
N VAL A 440 -27.44 -11.55 6.33
CA VAL A 440 -27.43 -12.79 5.55
C VAL A 440 -26.22 -13.66 5.89
N MET A 441 -26.46 -14.96 6.00
CA MET A 441 -25.42 -15.97 6.09
C MET A 441 -25.54 -16.98 4.95
N ILE A 442 -24.41 -17.63 4.62
CA ILE A 442 -24.40 -18.88 3.89
C ILE A 442 -24.45 -20.02 4.92
N GLN A 443 -25.46 -20.90 4.84
CA GLN A 443 -25.62 -22.07 5.70
C GLN A 443 -25.37 -23.38 4.95
N ASN A 444 -24.52 -24.25 5.51
CA ASN A 444 -24.37 -25.66 5.14
C ASN A 444 -24.12 -25.93 3.63
N ILE A 445 -24.16 -27.19 3.20
CA ILE A 445 -23.65 -27.64 1.88
C ILE A 445 -24.53 -27.16 0.69
N SER A 446 -25.80 -26.77 0.89
CA SER A 446 -26.70 -26.30 -0.19
C SER A 446 -26.32 -24.89 -0.66
N ASN A 447 -26.42 -24.59 -1.97
CA ASN A 447 -26.00 -23.32 -2.59
C ASN A 447 -26.82 -22.08 -2.16
N GLU A 448 -27.47 -22.15 -1.02
CA GLU A 448 -28.59 -21.31 -0.64
C GLU A 448 -28.21 -20.29 0.47
N LEU A 449 -28.78 -19.11 0.37
CA LEU A 449 -28.68 -18.00 1.32
C LEU A 449 -29.81 -18.08 2.34
N THR A 450 -29.51 -17.75 3.59
CA THR A 450 -30.50 -17.71 4.68
C THR A 450 -30.43 -16.40 5.44
N LEU A 451 -31.58 -15.87 5.84
CA LEU A 451 -31.65 -14.79 6.81
C LEU A 451 -31.38 -15.28 8.23
N LYS A 452 -30.96 -14.35 9.09
CA LYS A 452 -30.87 -14.58 10.53
C LYS A 452 -31.15 -13.32 11.31
N ASP A 453 -31.79 -13.50 12.47
CA ASP A 453 -31.88 -12.49 13.52
C ASP A 453 -30.49 -12.12 14.04
N ASP A 454 -30.27 -10.83 14.26
CA ASP A 454 -29.13 -10.34 15.04
C ASP A 454 -29.52 -10.40 16.53
N PRO A 455 -28.89 -11.26 17.36
CA PRO A 455 -29.23 -11.40 18.78
C PRO A 455 -28.77 -10.22 19.65
#